data_AF-A0A3A8J059-F1
#
_entry.id   AF-A0A3A8J059-F1
#
_cell.length_a   1.000
_cell.length_b   1.000
_cell.length_c   1.000
_cell.angle_alpha   90.00
_cell.angle_beta   90.00
_cell.angle_gamma   90.00
#
_symmetry.space_group_name_H-M   'P 1'
#
loop_
_entity.id
_entity.type
_entity.pdbx_description
1 polymer ?
#
loop_
_entity_poly.entity_id
_entity_poly.type
_entity_poly.pdbx_seq_one_letter_code
_entity_poly.pdbx_strand_id
1 'polypeptide(L)'
;MLERPMYLKPDVAIEPLFNQWYVWWYLLSPATAPLFVSRLHLKLMQSFVANPDVHVAALQNPALMGGPFINHPVSRVGDVKALLDRTTKEHADFLAYTKALADLEQLLASSKGESLEPLYAKVPDMLRGYVELTYDLAHRANARIMEPLLYRSSLYKESSQSVSLMRVTGDARKYVFSTPRLEGDTPLWLQVPFRHEGLDALFRMRHTPGNPGQVAEMLGVPSSAADAFADLFTDVAPRKPEPYTGPGVRVRYFGHACVLMETREVSVLTDPVISYEFPTEQPRFTHADLPEKIDYVLITHGHADHLMMETLIQLRHRIGTIVVPRANAFSLADPSLRLMLEKTGFRNVVEIDDLQEIRIPGGSLMGIPFIGEHSDLSVQAKTAHLVKLGGRAMLMAADSNALEPRMYEHLQELVGPLDALYLGMECEGGPMSWMYGPLLSNPLPRKMDQSRRLNGSDSARATEILNHLKPRESFVYAMGQEPWLRHVMVLQYDETAPQMIESNKFLEVCRGRNIPAERPFLRMERVLE
;
A
#
# COMPACT_ATOMS: atom_id res chain seq x y z
N MET A 1 13.58 17.86 -29.35
CA MET A 1 12.57 17.45 -28.36
C MET A 1 11.25 17.22 -29.11
N LEU A 2 10.40 16.32 -28.64
CA LEU A 2 9.10 16.05 -29.26
C LEU A 2 8.18 17.27 -29.02
N GLU A 3 8.06 18.17 -29.99
CA GLU A 3 7.29 19.44 -29.86
C GLU A 3 5.79 19.30 -30.18
N ARG A 4 5.35 18.12 -30.64
CA ARG A 4 3.95 17.88 -31.01
C ARG A 4 3.18 17.21 -29.88
N PRO A 5 1.84 17.37 -29.81
CA PRO A 5 1.00 16.65 -28.87
C PRO A 5 1.10 15.13 -29.05
N MET A 6 1.37 14.41 -27.96
CA MET A 6 1.50 12.94 -27.93
C MET A 6 0.84 12.36 -26.67
N TYR A 7 0.58 11.06 -26.67
CA TYR A 7 0.08 10.30 -25.53
C TYR A 7 1.21 9.56 -24.82
N LEU A 8 1.07 9.33 -23.52
CA LEU A 8 1.92 8.39 -22.78
C LEU A 8 1.49 6.97 -23.16
N LYS A 9 2.45 6.10 -23.50
CA LYS A 9 2.16 4.72 -23.85
C LYS A 9 1.50 3.98 -22.67
N PRO A 10 0.56 3.06 -22.94
CA PRO A 10 -0.20 2.40 -21.89
C PRO A 10 0.61 1.32 -21.14
N ASP A 11 1.78 0.96 -21.65
CA ASP A 11 2.76 0.05 -21.06
C ASP A 11 3.83 0.76 -20.22
N VAL A 12 3.77 2.09 -20.06
CA VAL A 12 4.69 2.82 -19.17
C VAL A 12 4.33 2.49 -17.72
N ALA A 13 5.31 2.11 -16.91
CA ALA A 13 5.21 1.94 -15.48
C ALA A 13 6.06 2.98 -14.74
N ILE A 14 5.76 3.17 -13.46
CA ILE A 14 6.52 4.01 -12.55
C ILE A 14 6.86 3.22 -11.29
N GLU A 15 8.10 3.29 -10.84
CA GLU A 15 8.47 2.87 -9.49
C GLU A 15 8.82 4.11 -8.66
N PRO A 16 7.99 4.48 -7.67
CA PRO A 16 8.35 5.52 -6.72
C PRO A 16 9.38 4.97 -5.72
N LEU A 17 10.46 5.73 -5.52
CA LEU A 17 11.61 5.32 -4.73
C LEU A 17 11.91 6.31 -3.60
N PHE A 18 12.25 5.79 -2.43
CA PHE A 18 12.82 6.55 -1.32
C PHE A 18 14.25 6.06 -1.05
N ASN A 19 15.23 6.94 -1.25
CA ASN A 19 16.66 6.64 -1.20
C ASN A 19 17.01 5.38 -2.04
N GLN A 20 16.52 5.31 -3.27
CA GLN A 20 16.67 4.17 -4.20
C GLN A 20 15.95 2.87 -3.78
N TRP A 21 15.14 2.85 -2.72
CA TRP A 21 14.30 1.68 -2.38
C TRP A 21 12.87 1.90 -2.83
N TYR A 22 12.20 0.86 -3.33
CA TYR A 22 10.78 0.94 -3.68
C TYR A 22 9.97 1.41 -2.48
N VAL A 23 9.16 2.45 -2.68
CA VAL A 23 8.44 3.10 -1.58
C VAL A 23 7.21 2.30 -1.18
N TRP A 24 6.97 2.27 0.11
CA TRP A 24 5.79 1.74 0.77
C TRP A 24 5.48 2.62 1.98
N TRP A 25 4.31 2.47 2.61
CA TRP A 25 3.79 3.47 3.54
C TRP A 25 4.76 3.86 4.67
N TYR A 26 5.51 2.89 5.22
CA TYR A 26 6.49 3.19 6.28
C TYR A 26 7.70 4.03 5.83
N LEU A 27 7.97 4.14 4.53
CA LEU A 27 8.99 5.03 3.98
C LEU A 27 8.45 6.44 3.66
N LEU A 28 7.14 6.66 3.75
CA LEU A 28 6.51 7.97 3.51
C LEU A 28 6.42 8.82 4.79
N SER A 29 6.36 8.19 5.96
CA SER A 29 6.33 8.92 7.23
C SER A 29 7.74 9.22 7.75
N PRO A 30 8.05 10.48 8.10
CA PRO A 30 9.32 10.84 8.72
C PRO A 30 9.47 10.25 10.14
N ALA A 31 8.40 9.74 10.74
CA ALA A 31 8.47 9.04 12.02
C ALA A 31 9.08 7.63 11.87
N THR A 32 8.78 6.94 10.76
CA THR A 32 9.14 5.53 10.54
C THR A 32 10.24 5.33 9.51
N ALA A 33 10.34 6.15 8.47
CA ALA A 33 11.35 6.03 7.43
C ALA A 33 12.79 5.95 7.98
N PRO A 34 13.19 6.73 9.01
CA PRO A 34 14.49 6.58 9.65
C PRO A 34 14.77 5.17 10.18
N LEU A 35 13.76 4.51 10.76
CA LEU A 35 13.88 3.16 11.31
C LEU A 35 14.10 2.12 10.20
N PHE A 36 13.35 2.20 9.10
CA PHE A 36 13.52 1.27 7.99
C PHE A 36 14.86 1.47 7.27
N VAL A 37 15.25 2.72 7.02
CA VAL A 37 16.57 3.00 6.42
C VAL A 37 17.70 2.44 7.31
N SER A 38 17.66 2.73 8.61
CA SER A 38 18.74 2.36 9.53
C SER A 38 18.75 0.89 9.93
N ARG A 39 17.58 0.28 10.18
CA ARG A 39 17.46 -1.07 10.74
C ARG A 39 17.17 -2.16 9.69
N LEU A 40 16.73 -1.80 8.48
CA LEU A 40 16.54 -2.74 7.37
C LEU A 40 17.53 -2.48 6.23
N HIS A 41 17.42 -1.33 5.55
CA HIS A 41 18.14 -1.09 4.29
C HIS A 41 19.66 -1.14 4.47
N LEU A 42 20.19 -0.42 5.47
CA LEU A 42 21.64 -0.43 5.76
C LEU A 42 22.12 -1.85 6.11
N LYS A 43 21.37 -2.60 6.92
CA LYS A 43 21.74 -3.98 7.30
C LYS A 43 21.72 -4.93 6.12
N LEU A 44 20.73 -4.81 5.23
CA LEU A 44 20.66 -5.61 4.00
C LEU A 44 21.84 -5.33 3.07
N MET A 45 22.19 -4.06 2.86
CA MET A 45 23.34 -3.69 2.04
C MET A 45 24.65 -4.16 2.67
N GLN A 46 24.82 -4.02 3.99
CA GLN A 46 25.98 -4.54 4.71
C GLN A 46 26.11 -6.06 4.56
N SER A 47 24.99 -6.79 4.70
CA SER A 47 24.94 -8.24 4.52
C SER A 47 25.37 -8.65 3.10
N PHE A 48 24.83 -7.99 2.08
CA PHE A 48 25.16 -8.27 0.68
C PHE A 48 26.60 -7.93 0.33
N VAL A 49 27.12 -6.79 0.79
CA VAL A 49 28.51 -6.39 0.55
C VAL A 49 29.49 -7.37 1.19
N ALA A 50 29.14 -7.91 2.38
CA ALA A 50 29.97 -8.89 3.07
C ALA A 50 29.89 -10.30 2.45
N ASN A 51 28.70 -10.73 2.01
CA ASN A 51 28.46 -12.11 1.56
C ASN A 51 27.50 -12.16 0.35
N PRO A 52 27.89 -11.63 -0.83
CA PRO A 52 26.99 -11.50 -1.97
C PRO A 52 26.52 -12.86 -2.53
N ASP A 53 27.38 -13.88 -2.50
CA ASP A 53 27.04 -15.23 -2.97
C ASP A 53 25.91 -15.87 -2.18
N VAL A 54 25.80 -15.58 -0.88
CA VAL A 54 24.69 -16.08 -0.02
C VAL A 54 23.35 -15.52 -0.51
N HIS A 55 23.32 -14.25 -0.88
CA HIS A 55 22.11 -13.61 -1.39
C HIS A 55 21.71 -14.19 -2.76
N VAL A 56 22.68 -14.34 -3.66
CA VAL A 56 22.45 -14.94 -4.99
C VAL A 56 21.95 -16.38 -4.85
N ALA A 57 22.60 -17.19 -4.01
CA ALA A 57 22.21 -18.58 -3.78
C ALA A 57 20.82 -18.69 -3.12
N ALA A 58 20.51 -17.84 -2.15
CA ALA A 58 19.20 -17.84 -1.50
C ALA A 58 18.07 -17.58 -2.51
N LEU A 59 18.27 -16.65 -3.45
CA LEU A 59 17.29 -16.30 -4.48
C LEU A 59 17.12 -17.34 -5.59
N GLN A 60 17.96 -18.39 -5.62
CA GLN A 60 17.71 -19.57 -6.47
C GLN A 60 16.61 -20.48 -5.90
N ASN A 61 16.28 -20.35 -4.61
CA ASN A 61 15.20 -21.09 -3.97
C ASN A 61 13.91 -20.25 -3.98
N PRO A 62 12.86 -20.67 -4.71
CA PRO A 62 11.58 -19.97 -4.72
C PRO A 62 10.98 -19.73 -3.33
N ALA A 63 11.19 -20.64 -2.38
CA ALA A 63 10.66 -20.52 -1.01
C ALA A 63 11.34 -19.41 -0.17
N LEU A 64 12.47 -18.87 -0.63
CA LEU A 64 13.18 -17.77 0.01
C LEU A 64 12.94 -16.42 -0.70
N MET A 65 12.21 -16.41 -1.81
CA MET A 65 11.77 -15.17 -2.43
C MET A 65 10.85 -14.39 -1.49
N GLY A 66 10.95 -13.07 -1.50
CA GLY A 66 10.28 -12.21 -0.52
C GLY A 66 11.06 -12.01 0.79
N GLY A 67 12.11 -12.82 1.02
CA GLY A 67 13.00 -12.72 2.17
C GLY A 67 13.99 -11.54 2.11
N PRO A 68 14.80 -11.37 3.16
CA PRO A 68 15.76 -10.26 3.30
C PRO A 68 17.02 -10.46 2.45
N PHE A 69 16.85 -10.64 1.13
CA PHE A 69 17.93 -10.88 0.18
C PHE A 69 17.90 -9.86 -0.97
N ILE A 70 18.98 -9.08 -1.08
CA ILE A 70 19.24 -8.20 -2.25
C ILE A 70 19.39 -9.04 -3.53
N ASN A 71 18.59 -8.72 -4.55
CA ASN A 71 18.54 -9.36 -5.86
C ASN A 71 19.40 -8.63 -6.90
N HIS A 72 20.70 -8.54 -6.60
CA HIS A 72 21.74 -8.06 -7.50
C HIS A 72 22.82 -9.12 -7.70
N PRO A 73 23.43 -9.21 -8.90
CA PRO A 73 24.55 -10.11 -9.11
C PRO A 73 25.80 -9.61 -8.37
N VAL A 74 26.74 -10.53 -8.12
CA VAL A 74 28.01 -10.24 -7.42
C VAL A 74 28.79 -9.08 -8.08
N SER A 75 28.68 -8.92 -9.40
CA SER A 75 29.32 -7.83 -10.13
C SER A 75 28.86 -6.42 -9.70
N ARG A 76 27.69 -6.29 -9.06
CA ARG A 76 27.13 -5.01 -8.58
C ARG A 76 27.46 -4.71 -7.11
N VAL A 77 28.31 -5.50 -6.46
CA VAL A 77 28.72 -5.26 -5.06
C VAL A 77 29.33 -3.86 -4.87
N GLY A 78 30.11 -3.38 -5.85
CA GLY A 78 30.68 -2.04 -5.83
C GLY A 78 29.61 -0.93 -5.76
N ASP A 79 28.55 -1.07 -6.55
CA ASP A 79 27.45 -0.11 -6.61
C ASP A 79 26.61 -0.12 -5.32
N VAL A 80 26.33 -1.31 -4.78
CA VAL A 80 25.63 -1.46 -3.49
C VAL A 80 26.48 -0.87 -2.35
N LYS A 81 27.80 -1.06 -2.39
CA LYS A 81 28.72 -0.45 -1.42
C LYS A 81 28.72 1.08 -1.54
N ALA A 82 28.75 1.63 -2.75
CA ALA A 82 28.66 3.07 -2.95
C ALA A 82 27.33 3.65 -2.41
N LEU A 83 26.22 2.96 -2.64
CA LEU A 83 24.91 3.34 -2.07
C LEU A 83 24.89 3.25 -0.54
N LEU A 84 25.49 2.21 0.03
CA LEU A 84 25.64 2.04 1.48
C LEU A 84 26.43 3.20 2.10
N ASP A 85 27.59 3.53 1.54
CA ASP A 85 28.46 4.60 2.02
C ASP A 85 27.76 5.97 1.91
N ARG A 86 27.10 6.22 0.77
CA ARG A 86 26.33 7.45 0.55
C ARG A 86 25.16 7.57 1.51
N THR A 87 24.37 6.51 1.68
CA THR A 87 23.23 6.48 2.61
C THR A 87 23.69 6.74 4.04
N THR A 88 24.80 6.11 4.46
CA THR A 88 25.35 6.30 5.82
C THR A 88 25.75 7.75 6.07
N LYS A 89 26.30 8.42 5.04
CA LYS A 89 26.72 9.83 5.13
C LYS A 89 25.53 10.80 5.06
N GLU A 90 24.65 10.65 4.07
CA GLU A 90 23.56 11.60 3.79
C GLU A 90 22.39 11.47 4.78
N HIS A 91 22.19 10.27 5.33
CA HIS A 91 21.14 9.98 6.31
C HIS A 91 21.68 9.78 7.73
N ALA A 92 22.82 10.38 8.08
CA ALA A 92 23.37 10.33 9.44
C ALA A 92 22.38 10.82 10.51
N ASP A 93 21.51 11.76 10.15
CA ASP A 93 20.40 12.21 10.99
C ASP A 93 19.36 11.11 11.26
N PHE A 94 19.08 10.22 10.29
CA PHE A 94 18.18 9.08 10.51
C PHE A 94 18.77 8.09 11.50
N LEU A 95 20.09 7.81 11.46
CA LEU A 95 20.75 6.99 12.47
C LEU A 95 20.68 7.66 13.85
N ALA A 96 20.90 8.98 13.92
CA ALA A 96 20.79 9.73 15.17
C ALA A 96 19.35 9.70 15.73
N TYR A 97 18.34 9.83 14.87
CA TYR A 97 16.92 9.74 15.26
C TYR A 97 16.58 8.36 15.81
N THR A 98 17.00 7.29 15.13
CA THR A 98 16.80 5.90 15.60
C THR A 98 17.43 5.68 16.98
N LYS A 99 18.62 6.25 17.23
CA LYS A 99 19.25 6.21 18.55
C LYS A 99 18.46 7.03 19.57
N ALA A 100 18.03 8.23 19.22
CA ALA A 100 17.27 9.11 20.09
C ALA A 100 15.94 8.47 20.53
N LEU A 101 15.26 7.74 19.65
CA LEU A 101 14.05 6.98 20.02
C LEU A 101 14.37 5.89 21.06
N ALA A 102 15.46 5.13 20.87
CA ALA A 102 15.86 4.11 21.83
C ALA A 102 16.26 4.74 23.19
N ASP A 103 16.97 5.87 23.18
CA ASP A 103 17.33 6.60 24.40
C ASP A 103 16.08 7.13 25.12
N LEU A 104 15.06 7.59 24.37
CA LEU A 104 13.77 8.03 24.92
C LEU A 104 13.00 6.87 25.55
N GLU A 105 12.91 5.73 24.88
CA GLU A 105 12.30 4.52 25.43
C GLU A 105 12.99 4.09 26.74
N GLN A 106 14.33 4.13 26.78
CA GLN A 106 15.09 3.82 27.98
C GLN A 106 14.84 4.83 29.11
N LEU A 107 14.76 6.12 28.80
CA LEU A 107 14.42 7.17 29.77
C LEU A 107 13.07 6.88 30.44
N LEU A 108 12.07 6.52 29.62
CA LEU A 108 10.70 6.29 30.09
C LEU A 108 10.53 4.96 30.83
N ALA A 109 11.31 3.93 30.50
CA ALA A 109 11.21 2.59 31.10
C ALA A 109 11.38 2.55 32.63
N SER A 110 12.02 3.58 33.21
CA SER A 110 12.24 3.67 34.66
C SER A 110 11.07 4.29 35.44
N SER A 111 10.11 4.90 34.75
CA SER A 111 9.03 5.68 35.36
C SER A 111 7.95 4.77 35.94
N LYS A 112 7.45 5.09 37.14
CA LYS A 112 6.56 4.21 37.94
C LYS A 112 5.19 4.82 38.26
N GLY A 113 4.84 5.94 37.64
CA GLY A 113 3.57 6.66 37.82
C GLY A 113 3.73 8.07 38.37
N GLU A 114 4.95 8.49 38.71
CA GLU A 114 5.27 9.87 39.05
C GLU A 114 5.11 10.83 37.85
N SER A 115 5.04 12.14 38.10
CA SER A 115 4.93 13.11 37.01
C SER A 115 6.08 12.96 36.00
N LEU A 116 5.73 12.91 34.70
CA LEU A 116 6.69 12.86 33.59
C LEU A 116 7.23 14.26 33.22
N GLU A 117 6.70 15.35 33.78
CA GLU A 117 7.13 16.72 33.49
C GLU A 117 8.65 16.93 33.59
N PRO A 118 9.35 16.47 34.65
CA PRO A 118 10.80 16.65 34.76
C PRO A 118 11.60 15.93 33.67
N LEU A 119 11.00 14.93 33.01
CA LEU A 119 11.66 14.16 31.96
C LEU A 119 11.72 14.93 30.63
N TYR A 120 10.86 15.92 30.39
CA TYR A 120 10.92 16.73 29.16
C TYR A 120 12.29 17.41 28.95
N ALA A 121 12.94 17.86 30.03
CA ALA A 121 14.29 18.42 29.97
C ALA A 121 15.37 17.37 29.63
N LYS A 122 15.07 16.08 29.81
CA LYS A 122 15.95 14.94 29.55
C LYS A 122 15.65 14.22 28.23
N VAL A 123 14.54 14.55 27.57
CA VAL A 123 14.24 14.05 26.22
C VAL A 123 15.43 14.37 25.31
N PRO A 124 15.91 13.39 24.51
CA PRO A 124 16.99 13.61 23.56
C PRO A 124 16.72 14.83 22.69
N ASP A 125 17.73 15.68 22.48
CA ASP A 125 17.56 16.99 21.83
C ASP A 125 16.86 16.90 20.47
N MET A 126 17.12 15.85 19.70
CA MET A 126 16.49 15.62 18.39
C MET A 126 14.97 15.39 18.45
N LEU A 127 14.45 14.93 19.58
CA LEU A 127 13.03 14.65 19.80
C LEU A 127 12.34 15.73 20.64
N ARG A 128 13.09 16.67 21.23
CA ARG A 128 12.53 17.72 22.08
C ARG A 128 11.60 18.62 21.26
N GLY A 129 10.36 18.78 21.73
CA GLY A 129 9.31 19.52 21.03
C GLY A 129 8.57 18.72 19.95
N TYR A 130 8.93 17.46 19.72
CA TYR A 130 8.25 16.55 18.78
C TYR A 130 7.52 15.40 19.48
N VAL A 131 7.57 15.33 20.81
CA VAL A 131 6.96 14.26 21.60
C VAL A 131 6.09 14.80 22.73
N GLU A 132 5.07 14.02 23.07
CA GLU A 132 4.30 14.16 24.31
C GLU A 132 4.49 12.89 25.14
N LEU A 133 4.93 13.04 26.39
CA LEU A 133 5.14 11.93 27.32
C LEU A 133 3.84 11.63 28.06
N THR A 134 3.41 10.37 28.06
CA THR A 134 2.13 9.94 28.65
C THR A 134 2.27 8.62 29.41
N TYR A 135 1.31 8.31 30.26
CA TYR A 135 1.10 6.96 30.79
C TYR A 135 -0.10 6.29 30.12
N ASP A 136 -0.06 4.97 30.01
CA ASP A 136 -1.28 4.19 29.83
C ASP A 136 -2.00 3.93 31.18
N LEU A 137 -3.15 3.25 31.14
CA LEU A 137 -3.94 2.93 32.34
C LEU A 137 -3.25 1.93 33.29
N ALA A 138 -2.12 1.34 32.90
CA ALA A 138 -1.30 0.45 33.72
C ALA A 138 -0.02 1.15 34.22
N HIS A 139 0.06 2.48 34.12
CA HIS A 139 1.22 3.29 34.50
C HIS A 139 2.51 2.94 33.75
N ARG A 140 2.40 2.44 32.52
CA ARG A 140 3.56 2.28 31.61
C ARG A 140 3.75 3.58 30.84
N ALA A 141 4.92 4.20 31.02
CA ALA A 141 5.25 5.44 30.32
C ALA A 141 5.49 5.17 28.83
N ASN A 142 5.03 6.09 27.98
CA ASN A 142 5.20 6.07 26.54
C ASN A 142 5.38 7.51 26.00
N ALA A 143 5.79 7.65 24.74
CA ALA A 143 5.86 8.92 24.04
C ALA A 143 4.98 8.88 22.78
N ARG A 144 4.04 9.83 22.67
CA ARG A 144 3.34 10.12 21.42
C ARG A 144 4.25 10.95 20.52
N ILE A 145 4.36 10.58 19.25
CA ILE A 145 5.08 11.36 18.25
C ILE A 145 4.13 12.38 17.62
N MET A 146 4.51 13.66 17.62
CA MET A 146 3.78 14.73 16.95
C MET A 146 4.10 14.73 15.45
N GLU A 147 3.57 13.74 14.73
CA GLU A 147 3.86 13.50 13.32
C GLU A 147 3.72 14.75 12.40
N PRO A 148 2.70 15.63 12.56
CA PRO A 148 2.62 16.86 11.76
C PRO A 148 3.85 17.77 11.89
N LEU A 149 4.51 17.80 13.06
CA LEU A 149 5.73 18.57 13.25
C LEU A 149 6.93 17.91 12.57
N LEU A 150 7.01 16.57 12.58
CA LEU A 150 8.05 15.85 11.86
C LEU A 150 7.98 16.05 10.34
N TYR A 151 6.77 16.13 9.77
CA TYR A 151 6.58 16.49 8.35
C TYR A 151 7.05 17.91 8.00
N ARG A 152 7.28 18.77 8.99
CA ARG A 152 7.78 20.14 8.83
C ARG A 152 9.25 20.27 9.24
N SER A 153 9.86 19.21 9.74
CA SER A 153 11.25 19.18 10.18
C SER A 153 12.18 18.72 9.06
N SER A 154 13.49 18.74 9.33
CA SER A 154 14.50 18.20 8.42
C SER A 154 14.43 16.69 8.21
N LEU A 155 13.60 15.97 8.98
CA LEU A 155 13.42 14.52 8.85
C LEU A 155 12.52 14.13 7.68
N TYR A 156 11.67 15.04 7.19
CA TYR A 156 10.94 14.82 5.96
C TYR A 156 11.82 15.14 4.74
N LYS A 157 12.34 14.08 4.09
CA LYS A 157 13.35 14.18 3.03
C LYS A 157 12.74 14.05 1.62
N GLU A 158 12.20 15.13 1.08
CA GLU A 158 11.85 15.18 -0.34
C GLU A 158 13.06 14.97 -1.25
N SER A 159 14.24 15.40 -0.81
CA SER A 159 15.51 15.17 -1.51
C SER A 159 15.88 13.70 -1.65
N SER A 160 15.25 12.80 -0.91
CA SER A 160 15.45 11.35 -1.02
C SER A 160 14.37 10.67 -1.85
N GLN A 161 13.35 11.40 -2.27
CA GLN A 161 12.31 10.89 -3.16
C GLN A 161 12.79 10.96 -4.61
N SER A 162 12.47 9.92 -5.37
CA SER A 162 12.74 9.86 -6.81
C SER A 162 11.77 8.90 -7.46
N VAL A 163 11.72 8.90 -8.78
CA VAL A 163 10.88 7.97 -9.54
C VAL A 163 11.72 7.31 -10.61
N SER A 164 11.44 6.04 -10.87
CA SER A 164 11.91 5.36 -12.06
C SER A 164 10.75 5.19 -13.03
N LEU A 165 11.01 5.40 -14.32
CA LEU A 165 10.05 5.22 -15.41
C LEU A 165 10.60 4.20 -16.38
N MET A 166 9.74 3.29 -16.82
CA MET A 166 10.10 2.21 -17.72
C MET A 166 8.90 1.75 -18.54
N ARG A 167 9.15 1.04 -19.64
CA ARG A 167 8.09 0.30 -20.33
C ARG A 167 8.09 -1.14 -19.86
N VAL A 168 6.91 -1.67 -19.53
CA VAL A 168 6.74 -3.07 -19.16
C VAL A 168 6.24 -3.87 -20.35
N THR A 169 6.96 -4.92 -20.71
CA THR A 169 6.57 -5.83 -21.81
C THR A 169 5.94 -7.13 -21.31
N GLY A 170 5.67 -7.21 -20.01
CA GLY A 170 5.17 -8.40 -19.32
C GLY A 170 4.96 -8.12 -17.83
N ASP A 171 4.27 -9.04 -17.16
CA ASP A 171 3.97 -8.91 -15.72
C ASP A 171 5.16 -9.23 -14.82
N ALA A 172 6.16 -9.95 -15.34
CA ALA A 172 7.31 -10.40 -14.57
C ALA A 172 8.17 -9.20 -14.13
N ARG A 173 8.10 -8.88 -12.84
CA ARG A 173 8.97 -7.91 -12.17
C ARG A 173 9.61 -8.55 -10.94
N LYS A 174 10.85 -8.17 -10.65
CA LYS A 174 11.59 -8.68 -9.48
C LYS A 174 10.94 -8.16 -8.20
N TYR A 175 10.98 -8.96 -7.14
CA TYR A 175 10.52 -8.54 -5.81
C TYR A 175 11.21 -7.25 -5.34
N VAL A 176 10.43 -6.30 -4.83
CA VAL A 176 10.90 -4.91 -4.70
C VAL A 176 11.35 -4.48 -3.30
N PHE A 177 10.86 -5.10 -2.23
CA PHE A 177 11.10 -4.60 -0.87
C PHE A 177 12.47 -4.96 -0.28
N SER A 178 13.22 -5.88 -0.89
CA SER A 178 14.54 -6.30 -0.41
C SER A 178 15.71 -5.79 -1.24
N THR A 179 15.46 -5.04 -2.33
CA THR A 179 16.49 -4.72 -3.33
C THR A 179 16.44 -3.25 -3.74
N PRO A 180 17.54 -2.48 -3.55
CA PRO A 180 17.61 -1.11 -4.04
C PRO A 180 17.69 -1.07 -5.58
N ARG A 181 17.14 -0.01 -6.19
CA ARG A 181 17.33 0.33 -7.60
C ARG A 181 18.62 1.10 -7.77
N LEU A 182 19.57 0.53 -8.49
CA LEU A 182 20.86 1.11 -8.80
C LEU A 182 20.80 1.83 -10.15
N GLU A 183 21.76 2.72 -10.39
CA GLU A 183 21.89 3.37 -11.69
C GLU A 183 22.03 2.33 -12.80
N GLY A 184 21.32 2.53 -13.92
CA GLY A 184 21.26 1.59 -15.03
C GLY A 184 20.28 0.41 -14.85
N ASP A 185 19.67 0.23 -13.68
CA ASP A 185 18.62 -0.82 -13.51
C ASP A 185 17.36 -0.52 -14.31
N THR A 186 17.10 0.77 -14.55
CA THR A 186 15.92 1.25 -15.24
C THR A 186 16.30 2.33 -16.24
N PRO A 187 15.60 2.43 -17.39
CA PRO A 187 15.99 3.31 -18.49
C PRO A 187 15.90 4.80 -18.13
N LEU A 188 15.02 5.18 -17.21
CA LEU A 188 14.87 6.56 -16.80
C LEU A 188 14.67 6.66 -15.28
N TRP A 189 15.52 7.45 -14.63
CA TRP A 189 15.45 7.77 -13.22
C TRP A 189 15.44 9.29 -13.04
N LEU A 190 14.50 9.80 -12.25
CA LEU A 190 14.26 11.23 -12.05
C LEU A 190 14.22 11.56 -10.55
N GLN A 191 15.09 12.47 -10.13
CA GLN A 191 15.13 12.96 -8.76
C GLN A 191 14.07 14.04 -8.54
N VAL A 192 12.81 13.62 -8.42
CA VAL A 192 11.66 14.51 -8.18
C VAL A 192 10.86 14.06 -6.95
N PRO A 193 10.32 15.00 -6.15
CA PRO A 193 9.43 14.64 -5.05
C PRO A 193 8.14 14.04 -5.58
N PHE A 194 7.51 13.16 -4.81
CA PHE A 194 6.28 12.49 -5.23
C PHE A 194 5.17 13.48 -5.55
N ARG A 195 5.07 14.61 -4.84
CA ARG A 195 4.07 15.67 -5.10
C ARG A 195 4.34 16.53 -6.33
N HIS A 196 5.41 16.27 -7.09
CA HIS A 196 5.80 17.11 -8.23
C HIS A 196 4.71 17.12 -9.32
N GLU A 197 4.24 18.29 -9.72
CA GLU A 197 3.12 18.45 -10.67
C GLU A 197 3.46 17.95 -12.08
N GLY A 198 4.75 17.89 -12.42
CA GLY A 198 5.23 17.24 -13.65
C GLY A 198 4.84 15.77 -13.76
N LEU A 199 4.68 15.05 -12.63
CA LEU A 199 4.18 13.67 -12.64
C LEU A 199 2.70 13.62 -13.01
N ASP A 200 1.90 14.56 -12.51
CA ASP A 200 0.49 14.69 -12.90
C ASP A 200 0.35 15.07 -14.36
N ALA A 201 1.21 15.98 -14.86
CA ALA A 201 1.26 16.34 -16.28
C ALA A 201 1.60 15.13 -17.15
N LEU A 202 2.62 14.34 -16.77
CA LEU A 202 3.01 13.12 -17.48
C LEU A 202 1.87 12.10 -17.54
N PHE A 203 1.26 11.76 -16.40
CA PHE A 203 0.25 10.71 -16.37
C PHE A 203 -1.11 11.14 -16.94
N ARG A 204 -1.41 12.45 -16.96
CA ARG A 204 -2.55 12.98 -17.74
C ARG A 204 -2.42 12.66 -19.23
N MET A 205 -1.19 12.56 -19.74
CA MET A 205 -0.94 12.20 -21.14
C MET A 205 -1.34 10.77 -21.50
N ARG A 206 -1.71 9.92 -20.54
CA ARG A 206 -2.37 8.63 -20.83
C ARG A 206 -3.72 8.78 -21.52
N HIS A 207 -4.40 9.91 -21.35
CA HIS A 207 -5.78 10.12 -21.82
C HIS A 207 -5.95 11.39 -22.66
N THR A 208 -5.15 12.42 -22.40
CA THR A 208 -5.19 13.71 -23.09
C THR A 208 -3.83 14.02 -23.70
N PRO A 209 -3.69 14.21 -25.02
CA PRO A 209 -2.37 14.42 -25.60
C PRO A 209 -1.76 15.74 -25.09
N GLY A 210 -0.46 15.72 -24.81
CA GLY A 210 0.30 16.86 -24.30
C GLY A 210 1.65 17.00 -25.00
N ASN A 211 2.43 18.05 -24.72
CA ASN A 211 3.76 18.23 -25.30
C ASN A 211 4.82 17.51 -24.42
N PRO A 212 5.47 16.43 -24.89
CA PRO A 212 6.49 15.74 -24.11
C PRO A 212 7.69 16.64 -23.75
N GLY A 213 8.11 17.56 -24.62
CA GLY A 213 9.19 18.51 -24.35
C GLY A 213 8.91 19.39 -23.13
N GLN A 214 7.69 19.91 -23.01
CA GLN A 214 7.27 20.69 -21.83
C GLN A 214 7.28 19.86 -20.55
N VAL A 215 6.80 18.61 -20.61
CA VAL A 215 6.83 17.70 -19.45
C VAL A 215 8.27 17.31 -19.08
N ALA A 216 9.15 17.13 -20.07
CA ALA A 216 10.57 16.88 -19.85
C ALA A 216 11.24 18.04 -19.10
N GLU A 217 10.94 19.28 -19.52
CA GLU A 217 11.43 20.50 -18.86
C GLU A 217 10.92 20.60 -17.42
N MET A 218 9.61 20.39 -17.21
CA MET A 218 9.01 20.38 -15.87
C MET A 218 9.69 19.36 -14.94
N LEU A 219 9.93 18.14 -15.44
CA LEU A 219 10.53 17.05 -14.66
C LEU A 219 12.06 17.14 -14.55
N GLY A 220 12.69 18.12 -15.21
CA GLY A 220 14.14 18.25 -15.23
C GLY A 220 14.84 17.05 -15.87
N VAL A 221 14.26 16.46 -16.92
CA VAL A 221 14.83 15.28 -17.61
C VAL A 221 16.21 15.67 -18.20
N PRO A 222 17.30 14.98 -17.81
CA PRO A 222 18.62 15.32 -18.31
C PRO A 222 18.75 14.96 -19.80
N SER A 223 19.58 15.70 -20.53
CA SER A 223 19.80 15.46 -21.97
C SER A 223 20.30 14.05 -22.28
N SER A 224 21.04 13.43 -21.35
CA SER A 224 21.50 12.04 -21.45
C SER A 224 20.37 11.01 -21.43
N ALA A 225 19.20 11.36 -20.92
CA ALA A 225 18.02 10.49 -20.84
C ALA A 225 16.89 10.91 -21.80
N ALA A 226 17.17 11.84 -22.73
CA ALA A 226 16.17 12.38 -23.66
C ALA A 226 15.53 11.28 -24.53
N ASP A 227 16.32 10.33 -25.03
CA ASP A 227 15.82 9.23 -25.86
C ASP A 227 14.96 8.24 -25.05
N ALA A 228 15.39 7.92 -23.83
CA ALA A 228 14.63 7.05 -22.92
C ALA A 228 13.28 7.68 -22.55
N PHE A 229 13.26 9.00 -22.31
CA PHE A 229 12.02 9.73 -22.05
C PHE A 229 11.14 9.82 -23.30
N ALA A 230 11.72 10.08 -24.48
CA ALA A 230 10.97 10.12 -25.74
C ALA A 230 10.31 8.77 -26.07
N ASP A 231 10.94 7.63 -25.73
CA ASP A 231 10.33 6.31 -25.92
C ASP A 231 9.10 6.07 -25.03
N LEU A 232 8.79 6.91 -24.05
CA LEU A 232 7.56 6.75 -23.26
C LEU A 232 6.29 7.17 -24.03
N PHE A 233 6.43 7.84 -25.18
CA PHE A 233 5.30 8.49 -25.87
C PHE A 233 4.92 7.83 -27.20
N THR A 234 3.66 8.02 -27.60
CA THR A 234 3.08 7.52 -28.85
C THR A 234 2.07 8.53 -29.43
N ASP A 235 1.87 8.52 -30.76
CA ASP A 235 0.79 9.28 -31.41
C ASP A 235 -0.55 8.53 -31.36
N VAL A 236 -0.54 7.25 -30.96
CA VAL A 236 -1.73 6.40 -30.92
C VAL A 236 -2.61 6.82 -29.75
N ALA A 237 -3.84 7.23 -30.05
CA ALA A 237 -4.82 7.57 -29.02
C ALA A 237 -5.21 6.32 -28.21
N PRO A 238 -5.37 6.44 -26.88
CA PRO A 238 -5.79 5.36 -26.01
C PRO A 238 -7.26 5.00 -26.26
N ARG A 239 -7.65 3.80 -25.83
CA ARG A 239 -9.07 3.48 -25.66
C ARG A 239 -9.67 4.40 -24.59
N LYS A 240 -10.88 4.91 -24.85
CA LYS A 240 -11.67 5.67 -23.89
C LYS A 240 -12.89 4.85 -23.50
N PRO A 241 -13.07 4.51 -22.21
CA PRO A 241 -14.25 3.79 -21.76
C PRO A 241 -15.44 4.75 -21.71
N GLU A 242 -16.60 4.30 -22.16
CA GLU A 242 -17.83 5.07 -22.03
C GLU A 242 -18.25 5.16 -20.55
N PRO A 243 -18.71 6.33 -20.07
CA PRO A 243 -19.29 6.46 -18.74
C PRO A 243 -20.44 5.48 -18.53
N TYR A 244 -20.57 4.97 -17.32
CA TYR A 244 -21.69 4.08 -17.02
C TYR A 244 -23.01 4.84 -16.98
N THR A 245 -23.90 4.55 -17.93
CA THR A 245 -25.23 5.16 -18.01
C THR A 245 -26.37 4.17 -17.76
N GLY A 246 -26.08 2.94 -17.31
CA GLY A 246 -27.09 1.90 -17.04
C GLY A 246 -27.91 2.15 -15.77
N PRO A 247 -29.00 1.39 -15.54
CA PRO A 247 -29.66 1.29 -14.24
C PRO A 247 -28.84 0.42 -13.27
N GLY A 248 -28.97 0.65 -11.96
CA GLY A 248 -28.26 -0.13 -10.93
C GLY A 248 -26.82 0.34 -10.70
N VAL A 249 -25.97 -0.58 -10.21
CA VAL A 249 -24.54 -0.33 -9.92
C VAL A 249 -23.67 -1.26 -10.77
N ARG A 250 -22.83 -0.70 -11.63
CA ARG A 250 -21.78 -1.47 -12.33
C ARG A 250 -20.63 -1.73 -11.38
N VAL A 251 -20.21 -2.98 -11.24
CA VAL A 251 -19.08 -3.40 -10.41
C VAL A 251 -18.05 -4.09 -11.28
N ARG A 252 -16.81 -3.59 -11.25
CA ARG A 252 -15.67 -4.12 -12.00
C ARG A 252 -14.52 -4.44 -11.06
N TYR A 253 -14.12 -5.71 -11.04
CA TYR A 253 -12.94 -6.19 -10.33
C TYR A 253 -11.71 -6.02 -11.22
N PHE A 254 -10.75 -5.22 -10.79
CA PHE A 254 -9.51 -4.92 -11.50
C PHE A 254 -8.34 -5.84 -11.10
N GLY A 255 -8.49 -6.63 -10.02
CA GLY A 255 -7.46 -7.51 -9.47
C GLY A 255 -7.21 -7.27 -7.99
N HIS A 256 -6.74 -8.29 -7.26
CA HIS A 256 -6.44 -8.25 -5.83
C HIS A 256 -7.62 -7.67 -5.00
N ALA A 257 -7.48 -6.49 -4.39
CA ALA A 257 -8.51 -5.81 -3.61
C ALA A 257 -9.17 -4.63 -4.36
N CYS A 258 -8.81 -4.46 -5.63
CA CYS A 258 -9.17 -3.32 -6.46
C CYS A 258 -10.53 -3.53 -7.13
N VAL A 259 -11.56 -2.83 -6.63
CA VAL A 259 -12.93 -2.92 -7.16
C VAL A 259 -13.47 -1.53 -7.45
N LEU A 260 -13.93 -1.33 -8.68
CA LEU A 260 -14.58 -0.12 -9.14
C LEU A 260 -16.09 -0.31 -9.14
N MET A 261 -16.79 0.55 -8.40
CA MET A 261 -18.25 0.62 -8.35
C MET A 261 -18.72 1.93 -8.97
N GLU A 262 -19.63 1.86 -9.93
CA GLU A 262 -20.09 3.00 -10.71
C GLU A 262 -21.62 3.06 -10.77
N THR A 263 -22.14 4.26 -10.56
CA THR A 263 -23.50 4.64 -10.95
C THR A 263 -23.42 5.73 -12.01
N ARG A 264 -24.57 6.26 -12.44
CA ARG A 264 -24.64 7.45 -13.30
C ARG A 264 -24.04 8.71 -12.67
N GLU A 265 -23.98 8.76 -11.33
CA GLU A 265 -23.68 9.98 -10.57
C GLU A 265 -22.31 9.95 -9.89
N VAL A 266 -21.79 8.76 -9.59
CA VAL A 266 -20.58 8.60 -8.78
C VAL A 266 -19.80 7.34 -9.13
N SER A 267 -18.48 7.45 -9.09
CA SER A 267 -17.55 6.31 -9.15
C SER A 267 -16.75 6.16 -7.85
N VAL A 268 -16.66 4.94 -7.33
CA VAL A 268 -15.93 4.60 -6.10
C VAL A 268 -14.95 3.46 -6.41
N LEU A 269 -13.67 3.65 -6.13
CA LEU A 269 -12.61 2.65 -6.34
C LEU A 269 -12.01 2.22 -5.01
N THR A 270 -11.91 0.93 -4.71
CA THR A 270 -11.22 0.44 -3.50
C THR A 270 -9.79 0.02 -3.81
N ASP A 271 -8.90 0.15 -2.82
CA ASP A 271 -7.53 -0.39 -2.77
C ASP A 271 -6.83 -0.48 -4.14
N PRO A 272 -6.52 0.68 -4.77
CA PRO A 272 -6.14 0.72 -6.18
C PRO A 272 -4.84 -0.03 -6.48
N VAL A 273 -5.00 -1.15 -7.20
CA VAL A 273 -3.93 -1.84 -7.92
C VAL A 273 -4.41 -2.08 -9.34
N ILE A 274 -3.68 -1.54 -10.31
CA ILE A 274 -4.09 -1.55 -11.72
C ILE A 274 -2.97 -2.12 -12.59
N SER A 275 -3.35 -2.98 -13.53
CA SER A 275 -2.44 -3.56 -14.50
C SER A 275 -2.11 -2.61 -15.66
N TYR A 276 -1.04 -2.92 -16.40
CA TYR A 276 -0.65 -2.21 -17.62
C TYR A 276 -1.14 -2.94 -18.87
N GLU A 277 -1.24 -2.22 -19.99
CA GLU A 277 -1.67 -2.77 -21.27
C GLU A 277 -0.47 -3.00 -22.19
N PHE A 278 -0.26 -4.28 -22.51
CA PHE A 278 0.72 -4.80 -23.45
C PHE A 278 0.17 -6.10 -24.05
N PRO A 279 0.72 -6.63 -25.16
CA PRO A 279 0.25 -7.87 -25.76
C PRO A 279 0.28 -9.06 -24.78
N THR A 280 -0.88 -9.60 -24.41
CA THR A 280 -1.04 -10.73 -23.49
C THR A 280 -2.37 -11.43 -23.74
N GLU A 281 -2.42 -12.74 -23.48
CA GLU A 281 -3.65 -13.54 -23.58
C GLU A 281 -4.51 -13.45 -22.30
N GLN A 282 -3.94 -12.92 -21.21
CA GLN A 282 -4.62 -12.85 -19.92
C GLN A 282 -5.55 -11.62 -19.86
N PRO A 283 -6.87 -11.82 -19.79
CA PRO A 283 -7.84 -10.72 -19.80
C PRO A 283 -7.68 -9.86 -18.53
N ARG A 284 -7.63 -8.55 -18.66
CA ARG A 284 -7.39 -7.63 -17.54
C ARG A 284 -8.06 -6.29 -17.76
N PHE A 285 -8.33 -5.58 -16.66
CA PHE A 285 -8.62 -4.15 -16.73
C PHE A 285 -7.35 -3.35 -16.44
N THR A 286 -7.16 -2.25 -17.18
CA THR A 286 -5.97 -1.41 -17.09
C THR A 286 -6.34 0.05 -16.78
N HIS A 287 -5.36 0.94 -16.74
CA HIS A 287 -5.60 2.38 -16.61
C HIS A 287 -6.56 2.93 -17.69
N ALA A 288 -6.62 2.29 -18.86
CA ALA A 288 -7.53 2.65 -19.95
C ALA A 288 -9.00 2.27 -19.68
N ASP A 289 -9.28 1.41 -18.70
CA ASP A 289 -10.65 1.00 -18.35
C ASP A 289 -11.30 1.88 -17.28
N LEU A 290 -10.53 2.76 -16.64
CA LEU A 290 -11.03 3.62 -15.56
C LEU A 290 -11.83 4.82 -16.11
N PRO A 291 -12.87 5.28 -15.39
CA PRO A 291 -13.64 6.49 -15.74
C PRO A 291 -12.75 7.73 -15.65
N GLU A 292 -12.98 8.73 -16.50
CA GLU A 292 -12.16 9.96 -16.60
C GLU A 292 -11.80 10.55 -15.23
N LYS A 293 -12.78 10.60 -14.32
CA LYS A 293 -12.63 10.99 -12.92
C LYS A 293 -13.05 9.84 -12.02
N ILE A 294 -12.34 9.68 -10.90
CA ILE A 294 -12.71 8.78 -9.80
C ILE A 294 -13.12 9.66 -8.62
N ASP A 295 -14.41 9.74 -8.31
CA ASP A 295 -14.90 10.63 -7.25
C ASP A 295 -14.36 10.26 -5.87
N TYR A 296 -14.35 8.97 -5.54
CA TYR A 296 -13.86 8.46 -4.26
C TYR A 296 -12.92 7.27 -4.46
N VAL A 297 -11.76 7.33 -3.81
CA VAL A 297 -10.90 6.16 -3.60
C VAL A 297 -10.99 5.77 -2.13
N LEU A 298 -11.26 4.51 -1.84
CA LEU A 298 -11.29 3.98 -0.48
C LEU A 298 -10.04 3.14 -0.28
N ILE A 299 -9.25 3.47 0.73
CA ILE A 299 -8.13 2.65 1.18
C ILE A 299 -8.57 1.95 2.46
N THR A 300 -8.49 0.62 2.48
CA THR A 300 -8.86 -0.17 3.66
C THR A 300 -7.82 -0.03 4.75
N HIS A 301 -6.54 -0.15 4.41
CA HIS A 301 -5.42 -0.04 5.36
C HIS A 301 -4.09 0.23 4.65
N GLY A 302 -3.02 0.38 5.43
CA GLY A 302 -1.72 0.86 4.93
C GLY A 302 -0.91 -0.14 4.09
N HIS A 303 -1.25 -1.43 4.05
CA HIS A 303 -0.39 -2.45 3.44
C HIS A 303 -0.13 -2.21 1.95
N ALA A 304 1.00 -2.68 1.45
CA ALA A 304 1.56 -2.18 0.17
C ALA A 304 0.76 -2.64 -1.04
N ASP A 305 0.04 -3.74 -0.91
CA ASP A 305 -0.91 -4.31 -1.85
C ASP A 305 -2.29 -3.63 -1.81
N HIS A 306 -2.57 -2.79 -0.81
CA HIS A 306 -3.79 -1.98 -0.70
C HIS A 306 -3.54 -0.48 -0.90
N LEU A 307 -2.36 0.00 -0.52
CA LEU A 307 -1.88 1.38 -0.68
C LEU A 307 -0.63 1.39 -1.57
N MET A 308 -0.85 1.23 -2.88
CA MET A 308 0.25 1.18 -3.84
C MET A 308 0.54 2.57 -4.44
N MET A 309 1.62 3.22 -3.98
CA MET A 309 2.04 4.54 -4.48
C MET A 309 2.33 4.56 -5.99
N GLU A 310 2.81 3.44 -6.55
CA GLU A 310 2.98 3.28 -8.01
C GLU A 310 1.67 3.54 -8.76
N THR A 311 0.54 3.02 -8.26
CA THR A 311 -0.77 3.28 -8.87
C THR A 311 -1.30 4.66 -8.47
N LEU A 312 -1.23 5.03 -7.19
CA LEU A 312 -1.84 6.26 -6.69
C LEU A 312 -1.25 7.52 -7.34
N ILE A 313 0.08 7.60 -7.54
CA ILE A 313 0.71 8.75 -8.22
C ILE A 313 0.17 8.94 -9.63
N GLN A 314 -0.07 7.85 -10.37
CA GLN A 314 -0.60 7.91 -11.72
C GLN A 314 -2.05 8.39 -11.76
N LEU A 315 -2.85 8.01 -10.75
CA LEU A 315 -4.25 8.39 -10.64
C LEU A 315 -4.50 9.73 -9.95
N ARG A 316 -3.48 10.33 -9.30
CA ARG A 316 -3.65 11.52 -8.45
C ARG A 316 -4.42 12.64 -9.12
N HIS A 317 -4.16 12.90 -10.40
CA HIS A 317 -4.84 13.94 -11.18
C HIS A 317 -6.31 13.63 -11.54
N ARG A 318 -6.79 12.40 -11.31
CA ARG A 318 -8.15 11.92 -11.60
C ARG A 318 -8.97 11.68 -10.34
N ILE A 319 -8.34 11.60 -9.17
CA ILE A 319 -8.99 11.29 -7.90
C ILE A 319 -9.60 12.55 -7.29
N GLY A 320 -10.88 12.48 -6.92
CA GLY A 320 -11.60 13.53 -6.20
C GLY A 320 -11.29 13.54 -4.71
N THR A 321 -11.61 12.45 -4.02
CA THR A 321 -11.40 12.29 -2.57
C THR A 321 -10.77 10.93 -2.29
N ILE A 322 -9.76 10.87 -1.42
CA ILE A 322 -9.31 9.61 -0.83
C ILE A 322 -9.89 9.50 0.57
N VAL A 323 -10.53 8.37 0.89
CA VAL A 323 -10.99 8.02 2.22
C VAL A 323 -10.02 6.98 2.79
N VAL A 324 -9.45 7.27 3.97
CA VAL A 324 -8.52 6.39 4.68
C VAL A 324 -9.00 6.16 6.11
N PRO A 325 -8.69 5.04 6.77
CA PRO A 325 -8.98 4.85 8.18
C PRO A 325 -8.20 5.84 9.06
N ARG A 326 -8.78 6.20 10.20
CA ARG A 326 -8.10 7.00 11.24
C ARG A 326 -6.98 6.19 11.89
N ALA A 327 -5.81 6.81 12.04
CA ALA A 327 -4.66 6.21 12.71
C ALA A 327 -4.64 6.48 14.23
N ASN A 328 -3.98 5.58 14.97
CA ASN A 328 -3.62 5.73 16.37
C ASN A 328 -2.32 6.53 16.50
N ALA A 329 -2.46 7.82 16.85
CA ALA A 329 -1.32 8.73 17.01
C ALA A 329 -0.30 8.28 18.07
N PHE A 330 -0.65 7.38 19.01
CA PHE A 330 0.24 6.89 20.07
C PHE A 330 1.07 5.66 19.66
N SER A 331 0.90 5.16 18.44
CA SER A 331 1.61 3.99 17.94
C SER A 331 2.54 4.37 16.79
N LEU A 332 3.83 4.14 16.97
CA LEU A 332 4.81 4.33 15.88
C LEU A 332 4.58 3.35 14.71
N ALA A 333 3.91 2.22 14.98
CA ALA A 333 3.48 1.28 13.96
C ALA A 333 2.28 1.79 13.14
N ASP A 334 1.66 2.89 13.52
CA ASP A 334 0.45 3.39 12.88
C ASP A 334 0.58 4.87 12.44
N PRO A 335 1.51 5.18 11.53
CA PRO A 335 1.66 6.53 11.02
C PRO A 335 0.42 6.95 10.21
N SER A 336 0.08 8.24 10.21
CA SER A 336 -1.15 8.74 9.60
C SER A 336 -1.14 8.63 8.07
N LEU A 337 -1.98 7.73 7.52
CA LEU A 337 -2.20 7.58 6.08
C LEU A 337 -2.63 8.90 5.43
N ARG A 338 -3.46 9.69 6.14
CA ARG A 338 -3.90 11.02 5.68
C ARG A 338 -2.72 11.97 5.48
N LEU A 339 -1.88 12.14 6.50
CA LEU A 339 -0.72 13.03 6.40
C LEU A 339 0.26 12.56 5.31
N MET A 340 0.50 11.25 5.20
CA MET A 340 1.35 10.68 4.14
C MET A 340 0.83 11.04 2.74
N LEU A 341 -0.46 10.84 2.48
CA LEU A 341 -1.06 11.12 1.18
C LEU A 341 -1.11 12.63 0.90
N GLU A 342 -1.49 13.46 1.87
CA GLU A 342 -1.48 14.93 1.72
C GLU A 342 -0.08 15.43 1.34
N LYS A 343 0.96 14.88 1.97
CA LYS A 343 2.35 15.28 1.73
C LYS A 343 2.90 14.76 0.40
N THR A 344 2.32 13.71 -0.16
CA THR A 344 2.65 13.20 -1.51
C THR A 344 1.79 13.82 -2.62
N GLY A 345 1.01 14.86 -2.31
CA GLY A 345 0.35 15.74 -3.28
C GLY A 345 -1.15 15.52 -3.44
N PHE A 346 -1.76 14.60 -2.71
CA PHE A 346 -3.21 14.42 -2.72
C PHE A 346 -3.88 15.56 -1.96
N ARG A 347 -4.76 16.30 -2.63
CA ARG A 347 -5.32 17.55 -2.09
C ARG A 347 -6.51 17.34 -1.16
N ASN A 348 -7.17 16.19 -1.25
CA ASN A 348 -8.41 15.91 -0.53
C ASN A 348 -8.37 14.48 0.00
N VAL A 349 -7.95 14.35 1.26
CA VAL A 349 -7.85 13.07 1.97
C VAL A 349 -8.63 13.19 3.27
N VAL A 350 -9.58 12.28 3.47
CA VAL A 350 -10.51 12.29 4.61
C VAL A 350 -10.30 11.03 5.41
N GLU A 351 -10.21 11.19 6.74
CA GLU A 351 -10.22 10.05 7.66
C GLU A 351 -11.66 9.59 7.92
N ILE A 352 -11.85 8.28 7.95
CA ILE A 352 -13.09 7.63 8.41
C ILE A 352 -12.80 6.82 9.67
N ASP A 353 -13.69 6.93 10.65
CA ASP A 353 -13.65 6.19 11.91
C ASP A 353 -14.63 5.00 11.89
N ASP A 354 -14.55 4.16 12.91
CA ASP A 354 -15.48 3.04 13.08
C ASP A 354 -16.94 3.54 13.10
N LEU A 355 -17.76 2.97 12.21
CA LEU A 355 -19.17 3.27 12.04
C LEU A 355 -19.50 4.71 11.60
N GLN A 356 -18.47 5.51 11.29
CA GLN A 356 -18.68 6.83 10.71
C GLN A 356 -19.22 6.68 9.29
N GLU A 357 -20.24 7.47 8.96
CA GLU A 357 -20.84 7.52 7.63
C GLU A 357 -20.47 8.83 6.90
N ILE A 358 -20.01 8.72 5.66
CA ILE A 358 -19.78 9.83 4.72
C ILE A 358 -20.86 9.75 3.64
N ARG A 359 -21.66 10.81 3.50
CA ARG A 359 -22.69 10.91 2.46
C ARG A 359 -22.07 11.28 1.11
N ILE A 360 -22.48 10.57 0.07
CA ILE A 360 -22.02 10.79 -1.32
C ILE A 360 -23.24 10.81 -2.26
N PRO A 361 -23.10 11.29 -3.51
CA PRO A 361 -24.20 11.24 -4.47
C PRO A 361 -24.76 9.82 -4.62
N GLY A 362 -26.08 9.67 -4.55
CA GLY A 362 -26.75 8.37 -4.68
C GLY A 362 -26.44 7.34 -3.58
N GLY A 363 -25.82 7.71 -2.46
CA GLY A 363 -25.38 6.71 -1.48
C GLY A 363 -24.60 7.20 -0.25
N SER A 364 -23.82 6.28 0.32
CA SER A 364 -22.98 6.51 1.49
C SER A 364 -21.79 5.55 1.56
N LEU A 365 -20.74 5.97 2.27
CA LEU A 365 -19.57 5.18 2.62
C LEU A 365 -19.53 5.07 4.14
N MET A 366 -19.37 3.88 4.69
CA MET A 366 -19.28 3.68 6.13
C MET A 366 -18.07 2.83 6.50
N GLY A 367 -17.30 3.28 7.50
CA GLY A 367 -16.20 2.53 8.08
C GLY A 367 -16.76 1.38 8.93
N ILE A 368 -16.30 0.17 8.68
CA ILE A 368 -16.68 -1.03 9.42
C ILE A 368 -15.42 -1.52 10.16
N PRO A 369 -15.52 -1.82 11.47
CA PRO A 369 -14.38 -2.30 12.24
C PRO A 369 -13.67 -3.47 11.56
N PHE A 370 -12.35 -3.32 11.39
CA PHE A 370 -11.45 -4.35 10.88
C PHE A 370 -10.59 -4.84 12.04
N ILE A 371 -10.66 -6.14 12.34
CA ILE A 371 -9.83 -6.79 13.36
C ILE A 371 -8.94 -7.89 12.75
N GLY A 372 -7.76 -8.08 13.35
CA GLY A 372 -6.78 -9.08 12.90
C GLY A 372 -5.77 -8.54 11.91
N GLU A 373 -5.01 -9.47 11.31
CA GLU A 373 -4.04 -9.26 10.22
C GLU A 373 -2.84 -8.32 10.55
N HIS A 374 -2.87 -7.51 11.59
CA HIS A 374 -1.79 -6.58 11.93
C HIS A 374 -0.86 -7.08 13.04
N SER A 375 -0.69 -8.40 13.15
CA SER A 375 0.25 -9.04 14.09
C SER A 375 0.14 -8.58 15.55
N ASP A 376 -1.08 -8.29 16.02
CA ASP A 376 -1.38 -7.79 17.37
C ASP A 376 -0.69 -6.46 17.73
N LEU A 377 -0.23 -5.70 16.74
CA LEU A 377 0.24 -4.33 16.95
C LEU A 377 -0.95 -3.38 17.10
N SER A 378 -0.74 -2.30 17.85
CA SER A 378 -1.73 -1.23 17.98
C SER A 378 -1.77 -0.39 16.70
N VAL A 379 -2.35 -0.95 15.65
CA VAL A 379 -2.62 -0.29 14.37
C VAL A 379 -4.13 -0.12 14.25
N GLN A 380 -4.60 1.12 14.26
CA GLN A 380 -5.99 1.51 14.10
C GLN A 380 -6.30 1.93 12.66
N ALA A 381 -5.31 2.33 11.85
CA ALA A 381 -5.52 2.69 10.44
C ALA A 381 -5.84 1.47 9.54
N LYS A 382 -6.94 0.77 9.85
CA LYS A 382 -7.54 -0.31 9.08
C LYS A 382 -9.06 -0.31 9.25
N THR A 383 -9.79 -0.39 8.15
CA THR A 383 -11.26 -0.42 8.13
C THR A 383 -11.76 -1.18 6.91
N ALA A 384 -12.83 -1.95 7.08
CA ALA A 384 -13.62 -2.44 5.96
C ALA A 384 -14.59 -1.34 5.51
N HIS A 385 -14.91 -1.24 4.22
CA HIS A 385 -15.80 -0.20 3.72
C HIS A 385 -17.15 -0.77 3.32
N LEU A 386 -18.22 -0.35 4.01
CA LEU A 386 -19.58 -0.57 3.56
C LEU A 386 -19.96 0.53 2.57
N VAL A 387 -20.10 0.15 1.31
CA VAL A 387 -20.45 1.03 0.20
C VAL A 387 -21.93 0.83 -0.13
N LYS A 388 -22.75 1.84 0.14
CA LYS A 388 -24.16 1.87 -0.28
C LYS A 388 -24.29 2.79 -1.48
N LEU A 389 -24.68 2.26 -2.64
CA LEU A 389 -24.81 3.00 -3.89
C LEU A 389 -26.02 2.50 -4.67
N GLY A 390 -26.84 3.40 -5.24
CA GLY A 390 -27.94 2.99 -6.12
C GLY A 390 -28.94 2.02 -5.47
N GLY A 391 -29.12 2.10 -4.15
CA GLY A 391 -29.97 1.18 -3.38
C GLY A 391 -29.34 -0.19 -3.08
N ARG A 392 -28.08 -0.41 -3.45
CA ARG A 392 -27.31 -1.64 -3.21
C ARG A 392 -26.28 -1.45 -2.11
N ALA A 393 -26.05 -2.48 -1.31
CA ALA A 393 -25.04 -2.49 -0.26
C ALA A 393 -23.95 -3.52 -0.56
N MET A 394 -22.70 -3.08 -0.57
CA MET A 394 -21.52 -3.92 -0.81
C MET A 394 -20.52 -3.71 0.32
N LEU A 395 -19.99 -4.78 0.90
CA LEU A 395 -18.97 -4.71 1.94
C LEU A 395 -17.61 -5.10 1.34
N MET A 396 -16.70 -4.13 1.32
CA MET A 396 -15.31 -4.30 0.90
C MET A 396 -14.47 -4.59 2.14
N ALA A 397 -14.32 -5.86 2.48
CA ALA A 397 -13.77 -6.28 3.77
C ALA A 397 -12.25 -6.41 3.81
N ALA A 398 -11.57 -6.37 2.66
CA ALA A 398 -10.14 -6.68 2.51
C ALA A 398 -9.79 -7.90 3.37
N ASP A 399 -8.74 -7.82 4.17
CA ASP A 399 -8.21 -8.94 4.95
C ASP A 399 -8.83 -9.02 6.35
N SER A 400 -10.01 -8.42 6.53
CA SER A 400 -10.70 -8.43 7.82
C SER A 400 -10.95 -9.86 8.29
N ASN A 401 -10.77 -10.06 9.59
CA ASN A 401 -10.81 -11.37 10.21
C ASN A 401 -11.94 -11.44 11.26
N ALA A 402 -12.63 -12.58 11.34
CA ALA A 402 -13.61 -12.82 12.40
C ALA A 402 -12.96 -13.41 13.66
N LEU A 403 -11.93 -12.74 14.19
CA LEU A 403 -11.30 -13.15 15.45
C LEU A 403 -12.31 -13.14 16.60
N GLU A 404 -13.20 -12.14 16.61
CA GLU A 404 -14.37 -12.02 17.49
C GLU A 404 -15.66 -11.93 16.64
N PRO A 405 -16.35 -13.06 16.39
CA PRO A 405 -17.56 -13.11 15.56
C PRO A 405 -18.71 -12.22 16.03
N ARG A 406 -18.87 -11.97 17.33
CA ARG A 406 -19.96 -11.14 17.87
C ARG A 406 -19.89 -9.70 17.39
N MET A 407 -18.72 -9.23 16.98
CA MET A 407 -18.58 -7.94 16.30
C MET A 407 -19.50 -7.88 15.08
N TYR A 408 -19.50 -8.92 14.24
CA TYR A 408 -20.35 -8.99 13.05
C TYR A 408 -21.83 -9.18 13.37
N GLU A 409 -22.15 -9.85 14.48
CA GLU A 409 -23.52 -9.93 15.01
C GLU A 409 -24.07 -8.53 15.31
N HIS A 410 -23.30 -7.69 16.02
CA HIS A 410 -23.68 -6.31 16.32
C HIS A 410 -23.78 -5.42 15.06
N LEU A 411 -23.02 -5.73 14.02
CA LEU A 411 -23.04 -4.99 12.75
C LEU A 411 -24.25 -5.33 11.87
N GLN A 412 -24.95 -6.44 12.12
CA GLN A 412 -26.01 -6.92 11.24
C GLN A 412 -27.10 -5.87 11.00
N GLU A 413 -27.57 -5.20 12.07
CA GLU A 413 -28.61 -4.16 11.97
C GLU A 413 -28.11 -2.91 11.24
N LEU A 414 -26.84 -2.56 11.40
CA LEU A 414 -26.22 -1.36 10.79
C LEU A 414 -25.94 -1.56 9.29
N VAL A 415 -25.40 -2.73 8.95
CA VAL A 415 -25.13 -3.12 7.56
C VAL A 415 -26.45 -3.24 6.81
N GLY A 416 -27.45 -3.87 7.43
CA GLY A 416 -28.73 -4.17 6.80
C GLY A 416 -28.59 -5.28 5.75
N PRO A 417 -29.55 -5.39 4.81
CA PRO A 417 -29.45 -6.35 3.72
C PRO A 417 -28.20 -6.09 2.87
N LEU A 418 -27.27 -7.05 2.86
CA LEU A 418 -26.03 -6.95 2.11
C LEU A 418 -26.18 -7.63 0.75
N ASP A 419 -25.99 -6.91 -0.35
CA ASP A 419 -26.07 -7.49 -1.70
C ASP A 419 -24.78 -8.27 -2.03
N ALA A 420 -23.61 -7.73 -1.70
CA ALA A 420 -22.33 -8.39 -1.96
C ALA A 420 -21.32 -8.25 -0.81
N LEU A 421 -20.63 -9.34 -0.49
CA LEU A 421 -19.47 -9.36 0.39
C LEU A 421 -18.20 -9.63 -0.43
N TYR A 422 -17.20 -8.76 -0.35
CA TYR A 422 -15.86 -9.00 -0.87
C TYR A 422 -14.91 -9.22 0.32
N LEU A 423 -14.31 -10.41 0.42
CA LEU A 423 -13.51 -10.83 1.58
C LEU A 423 -12.19 -11.48 1.14
N GLY A 424 -11.10 -10.99 1.72
CA GLY A 424 -9.76 -11.54 1.60
C GLY A 424 -9.60 -12.82 2.40
N MET A 425 -9.01 -13.84 1.79
CA MET A 425 -8.77 -15.14 2.42
C MET A 425 -7.29 -15.57 2.35
N GLU A 426 -6.40 -14.59 2.46
CA GLU A 426 -4.96 -14.79 2.64
C GLU A 426 -4.66 -15.32 4.06
N CYS A 427 -5.08 -16.54 4.34
CA CYS A 427 -5.16 -17.09 5.71
C CYS A 427 -3.79 -17.43 6.35
N GLU A 428 -2.71 -17.44 5.56
CA GLU A 428 -1.34 -17.63 6.04
C GLU A 428 -0.40 -16.52 5.56
N GLY A 429 -0.49 -15.36 6.20
CA GLY A 429 0.38 -14.22 5.90
C GLY A 429 1.79 -14.35 6.49
N GLY A 430 2.64 -13.39 6.16
CA GLY A 430 4.01 -13.30 6.68
C GLY A 430 4.08 -13.14 8.20
N PRO A 431 5.22 -13.49 8.83
CA PRO A 431 5.43 -13.22 10.25
C PRO A 431 5.60 -11.72 10.51
N MET A 432 5.30 -11.27 11.72
CA MET A 432 5.37 -9.87 12.14
C MET A 432 6.70 -9.21 11.80
N SER A 433 7.83 -9.89 12.02
CA SER A 433 9.16 -9.33 11.78
C SER A 433 9.45 -9.00 10.31
N TRP A 434 8.76 -9.63 9.36
CA TRP A 434 8.94 -9.34 7.94
C TRP A 434 8.53 -7.91 7.60
N MET A 435 7.40 -7.45 8.13
CA MET A 435 6.85 -6.12 7.86
C MET A 435 7.24 -5.10 8.93
N TYR A 436 7.04 -5.45 10.20
CA TYR A 436 7.15 -4.52 11.33
C TYR A 436 8.47 -4.65 12.10
N GLY A 437 9.33 -5.61 11.73
CA GLY A 437 10.60 -5.89 12.42
C GLY A 437 11.47 -4.64 12.66
N PRO A 438 11.66 -3.74 11.68
CA PRO A 438 12.44 -2.51 11.86
C PRO A 438 11.87 -1.55 12.91
N LEU A 439 10.57 -1.63 13.22
CA LEU A 439 9.94 -0.80 14.24
C LEU A 439 10.22 -1.29 15.66
N LEU A 440 10.52 -2.57 15.85
CA LEU A 440 10.70 -3.16 17.16
C LEU A 440 11.93 -2.59 17.86
N SER A 441 11.77 -2.24 19.14
CA SER A 441 12.88 -1.84 20.01
C SER A 441 13.81 -3.00 20.33
N ASN A 442 13.25 -4.22 20.43
CA ASN A 442 13.98 -5.44 20.77
C ASN A 442 13.63 -6.58 19.80
N PRO A 443 14.59 -7.47 19.48
CA PRO A 443 14.31 -8.66 18.70
C PRO A 443 13.26 -9.54 19.39
N LEU A 444 12.33 -10.09 18.60
CA LEU A 444 11.33 -11.04 19.09
C LEU A 444 11.86 -12.48 18.96
N PRO A 445 11.71 -13.34 19.99
CA PRO A 445 12.07 -14.75 19.85
C PRO A 445 11.31 -15.41 18.69
N ARG A 446 11.99 -16.26 17.90
CA ARG A 446 11.43 -16.85 16.67
C ARG A 446 10.05 -17.50 16.87
N LYS A 447 9.83 -18.21 17.97
CA LYS A 447 8.52 -18.84 18.26
C LYS A 447 7.38 -17.81 18.39
N MET A 448 7.65 -16.68 19.04
CA MET A 448 6.66 -15.60 19.20
C MET A 448 6.47 -14.83 17.90
N ASP A 449 7.53 -14.65 17.12
CA ASP A 449 7.44 -14.04 15.79
C ASP A 449 6.59 -14.87 14.83
N GLN A 450 6.77 -16.20 14.82
CA GLN A 450 5.97 -17.08 13.97
C GLN A 450 4.50 -17.18 14.41
N SER A 451 4.16 -16.87 15.67
CA SER A 451 2.78 -16.85 16.15
C SER A 451 2.05 -15.53 15.90
N ARG A 452 2.77 -14.44 15.63
CA ARG A 452 2.19 -13.13 15.31
C ARG A 452 2.31 -12.92 13.82
N ARG A 453 1.21 -13.09 13.09
CA ARG A 453 1.21 -13.14 11.62
C ARG A 453 0.21 -12.19 11.01
N LEU A 454 0.39 -11.97 9.71
CA LEU A 454 -0.44 -11.15 8.84
C LEU A 454 -1.62 -11.94 8.24
N ASN A 455 -2.34 -12.69 9.07
CA ASN A 455 -3.35 -13.63 8.57
C ASN A 455 -4.69 -12.95 8.34
N GLY A 456 -5.20 -13.06 7.11
CA GLY A 456 -6.60 -12.85 6.77
C GLY A 456 -7.52 -13.99 7.26
N SER A 457 -8.76 -14.02 6.76
CA SER A 457 -9.75 -15.02 7.15
C SER A 457 -9.46 -16.40 6.53
N ASP A 458 -9.46 -17.45 7.37
CA ASP A 458 -9.64 -18.83 6.89
C ASP A 458 -11.14 -19.14 6.61
N SER A 459 -11.47 -20.37 6.21
CA SER A 459 -12.85 -20.73 5.90
C SER A 459 -13.79 -20.60 7.09
N ALA A 460 -13.32 -20.91 8.30
CA ALA A 460 -14.14 -20.87 9.50
C ALA A 460 -14.47 -19.42 9.86
N ARG A 461 -13.46 -18.54 9.82
CA ARG A 461 -13.61 -17.10 10.06
C ARG A 461 -14.51 -16.44 9.01
N ALA A 462 -14.28 -16.74 7.73
CA ALA A 462 -15.15 -16.26 6.65
C ALA A 462 -16.60 -16.73 6.82
N THR A 463 -16.80 -17.97 7.27
CA THR A 463 -18.15 -18.51 7.54
C THR A 463 -18.86 -17.77 8.67
N GLU A 464 -18.15 -17.31 9.70
CA GLU A 464 -18.77 -16.49 10.76
C GLU A 464 -19.25 -15.13 10.23
N ILE A 465 -18.46 -14.48 9.38
CA ILE A 465 -18.89 -13.23 8.71
C ILE A 465 -20.16 -13.49 7.89
N LEU A 466 -20.18 -14.59 7.13
CA LEU A 466 -21.34 -15.04 6.34
C LEU A 466 -22.57 -15.31 7.23
N ASN A 467 -22.39 -15.95 8.38
CA ASN A 467 -23.47 -16.28 9.33
C ASN A 467 -24.21 -15.03 9.82
N HIS A 468 -23.45 -13.98 10.14
CA HIS A 468 -23.99 -12.78 10.75
C HIS A 468 -24.48 -11.75 9.72
N LEU A 469 -23.72 -11.51 8.65
CA LEU A 469 -24.07 -10.48 7.66
C LEU A 469 -25.00 -10.95 6.55
N LYS A 470 -25.09 -12.27 6.31
CA LYS A 470 -26.02 -12.92 5.37
C LYS A 470 -26.09 -12.22 3.99
N PRO A 471 -24.96 -12.06 3.29
CA PRO A 471 -24.93 -11.45 1.97
C PRO A 471 -25.72 -12.27 0.94
N ARG A 472 -26.24 -11.59 -0.08
CA ARG A 472 -26.85 -12.27 -1.24
C ARG A 472 -25.80 -12.95 -2.12
N GLU A 473 -24.64 -12.34 -2.31
CA GLU A 473 -23.50 -12.91 -3.04
C GLU A 473 -22.19 -12.70 -2.28
N SER A 474 -21.20 -13.56 -2.47
CA SER A 474 -19.88 -13.46 -1.82
C SER A 474 -18.73 -13.65 -2.80
N PHE A 475 -17.67 -12.86 -2.65
CA PHE A 475 -16.50 -12.86 -3.51
C PHE A 475 -15.25 -12.99 -2.66
N VAL A 476 -14.47 -14.04 -2.91
CA VAL A 476 -13.14 -14.19 -2.31
C VAL A 476 -12.14 -13.42 -3.15
N TYR A 477 -11.66 -12.29 -2.66
CA TYR A 477 -10.70 -11.42 -3.35
C TYR A 477 -9.40 -11.26 -2.55
N ALA A 478 -8.55 -10.28 -2.86
CA ALA A 478 -7.32 -9.97 -2.12
C ALA A 478 -6.35 -11.16 -1.95
N MET A 479 -6.34 -12.10 -2.90
CA MET A 479 -5.53 -13.33 -2.81
C MET A 479 -4.10 -13.16 -3.37
N GLY A 480 -3.76 -11.99 -3.88
CA GLY A 480 -2.43 -11.70 -4.45
C GLY A 480 -2.05 -12.55 -5.67
N GLN A 481 -3.02 -13.14 -6.37
CA GLN A 481 -2.78 -14.10 -7.46
C GLN A 481 -2.45 -13.43 -8.80
N GLU A 482 -2.86 -12.18 -8.98
CA GLU A 482 -2.66 -11.45 -10.22
C GLU A 482 -1.16 -11.29 -10.53
N PRO A 483 -0.73 -11.60 -11.76
CA PRO A 483 0.69 -11.64 -12.08
C PRO A 483 1.35 -10.26 -12.01
N TRP A 484 0.62 -9.17 -12.25
CA TRP A 484 1.13 -7.81 -12.12
C TRP A 484 1.49 -7.43 -10.68
N LEU A 485 1.05 -8.20 -9.69
CA LEU A 485 1.33 -7.99 -8.27
C LEU A 485 2.60 -8.69 -7.77
N ARG A 486 3.20 -9.60 -8.57
CA ARG A 486 4.27 -10.53 -8.14
C ARG A 486 5.53 -9.89 -7.56
N HIS A 487 5.76 -8.64 -7.92
CA HIS A 487 6.89 -7.84 -7.45
C HIS A 487 6.67 -7.26 -6.04
N VAL A 488 5.41 -7.14 -5.61
CA VAL A 488 4.99 -6.74 -4.26
C VAL A 488 4.69 -7.98 -3.42
N MET A 489 3.90 -8.91 -3.94
CA MET A 489 3.55 -10.17 -3.29
C MET A 489 4.17 -11.33 -4.05
N VAL A 490 5.16 -12.02 -3.49
CA VAL A 490 5.81 -13.17 -4.16
C VAL A 490 4.98 -14.45 -4.01
N LEU A 491 3.68 -14.34 -4.26
CA LEU A 491 2.70 -15.40 -4.04
C LEU A 491 2.38 -16.08 -5.37
N GLN A 492 2.54 -17.41 -5.38
CA GLN A 492 2.07 -18.25 -6.46
C GLN A 492 1.48 -19.51 -5.83
N TYR A 493 0.16 -19.59 -5.83
CA TYR A 493 -0.53 -20.73 -5.27
C TYR A 493 -0.66 -21.86 -6.27
N ASP A 494 -0.44 -23.06 -5.77
CA ASP A 494 -0.99 -24.29 -6.33
C ASP A 494 -2.23 -24.71 -5.53
N GLU A 495 -2.86 -25.81 -5.93
CA GLU A 495 -4.07 -26.33 -5.28
C GLU A 495 -3.86 -26.79 -3.83
N THR A 496 -2.61 -26.98 -3.40
CA THR A 496 -2.23 -27.41 -2.05
C THR A 496 -1.96 -26.25 -1.10
N ALA A 497 -1.88 -25.02 -1.62
CA ALA A 497 -1.71 -23.83 -0.81
C ALA A 497 -2.87 -23.68 0.20
N PRO A 498 -2.60 -23.41 1.49
CA PRO A 498 -3.63 -23.23 2.52
C PRO A 498 -4.72 -22.23 2.12
N GLN A 499 -4.31 -21.13 1.49
CA GLN A 499 -5.18 -20.08 0.95
C GLN A 499 -6.21 -20.65 -0.04
N MET A 500 -5.77 -21.53 -0.96
CA MET A 500 -6.63 -22.15 -1.96
C MET A 500 -7.56 -23.19 -1.34
N ILE A 501 -7.04 -23.98 -0.40
CA ILE A 501 -7.82 -24.99 0.33
C ILE A 501 -8.93 -24.31 1.14
N GLU A 502 -8.60 -23.30 1.95
CA GLU A 502 -9.55 -22.62 2.83
C GLU A 502 -10.60 -21.83 2.05
N SER A 503 -10.20 -21.12 0.99
CA SER A 503 -11.18 -20.43 0.14
C SER A 503 -12.08 -21.41 -0.63
N ASN A 504 -11.58 -22.57 -1.06
CA ASN A 504 -12.44 -23.61 -1.66
C ASN A 504 -13.48 -24.14 -0.66
N LYS A 505 -13.09 -24.39 0.61
CA LYS A 505 -14.03 -24.78 1.68
C LYS A 505 -15.12 -23.73 1.90
N PHE A 506 -14.76 -22.44 1.91
CA PHE A 506 -15.73 -21.37 2.06
C PHE A 506 -16.71 -21.30 0.87
N LEU A 507 -16.23 -21.46 -0.36
CA LEU A 507 -17.09 -21.53 -1.54
C LEU A 507 -18.06 -22.72 -1.48
N GLU A 508 -17.63 -23.87 -0.93
CA GLU A 508 -18.51 -25.02 -0.69
C GLU A 508 -19.58 -24.73 0.37
N VAL A 509 -19.23 -24.03 1.46
CA VAL A 509 -20.19 -23.57 2.48
C VAL A 509 -21.25 -22.66 1.84
N CYS A 510 -20.83 -21.70 1.01
CA CYS A 510 -21.76 -20.82 0.29
C CYS A 510 -22.69 -21.61 -0.64
N ARG A 511 -22.13 -22.54 -1.43
CA ARG A 511 -22.91 -23.42 -2.31
C ARG A 511 -23.94 -24.25 -1.55
N GLY A 512 -23.55 -24.85 -0.41
CA GLY A 512 -24.45 -25.63 0.45
C GLY A 512 -25.60 -24.81 1.05
N ARG A 513 -25.49 -23.47 1.07
CA ARG A 513 -26.50 -22.53 1.57
C ARG A 513 -27.24 -21.79 0.45
N ASN A 514 -27.00 -22.14 -0.82
CA ASN A 514 -27.52 -21.44 -1.99
C ASN A 514 -27.18 -19.94 -2.04
N ILE A 515 -25.99 -19.58 -1.57
CA ILE A 515 -25.42 -18.23 -1.68
C ILE A 515 -24.43 -18.26 -2.86
N PRO A 516 -24.70 -17.56 -3.98
CA PRO A 516 -23.73 -17.42 -5.06
C PRO A 516 -22.39 -16.91 -4.54
N ALA A 517 -21.31 -17.63 -4.84
CA ALA A 517 -19.97 -17.21 -4.48
C ALA A 517 -18.94 -17.61 -5.53
N GLU A 518 -17.93 -16.76 -5.71
CA GLU A 518 -16.80 -17.02 -6.59
C GLU A 518 -15.51 -16.39 -6.06
N ARG A 519 -14.37 -16.82 -6.60
CA ARG A 519 -13.05 -16.21 -6.36
C ARG A 519 -12.61 -15.53 -7.67
N PRO A 520 -12.94 -14.24 -7.89
CA PRO A 520 -12.60 -13.57 -9.15
C PRO A 520 -11.08 -13.57 -9.37
N PHE A 521 -10.67 -13.73 -10.63
CA PHE A 521 -9.26 -13.76 -11.03
C PHE A 521 -9.07 -12.95 -12.30
N LEU A 522 -8.04 -12.10 -12.33
CA LEU A 522 -7.67 -11.17 -13.40
C LEU A 522 -8.67 -10.03 -13.66
N ARG A 523 -9.93 -10.33 -13.97
CA ARG A 523 -11.01 -9.34 -14.11
C ARG A 523 -12.40 -9.96 -13.95
N MET A 524 -13.37 -9.16 -13.51
CA MET A 524 -14.79 -9.49 -13.50
C MET A 524 -15.61 -8.22 -13.70
N GLU A 525 -16.74 -8.29 -14.40
CA GLU A 525 -17.71 -7.21 -14.52
C GLU A 525 -19.13 -7.72 -14.28
N ARG A 526 -19.91 -7.01 -13.46
CA ARG A 526 -21.30 -7.31 -13.13
C ARG A 526 -22.10 -6.01 -13.00
N VAL A 527 -23.42 -6.11 -13.12
CA VAL A 527 -24.35 -5.03 -12.77
C VAL A 527 -25.27 -5.54 -11.67
N LEU A 528 -25.31 -4.81 -10.55
CA LEU A 528 -26.25 -5.06 -9.46
C LEU A 528 -27.50 -4.22 -9.73
N GLU A 529 -28.53 -4.86 -10.29
CA GLU A 529 -29.85 -4.25 -10.57
C GLU A 529 -30.72 -4.19 -9.35
#